data_AF-A0A7J2T7U5-F1
#
_entry.id   AF-A0A7J2T7U5-F1
#
_cell.length_a   1.000
_cell.length_b   1.000
_cell.length_c   1.000
_cell.angle_alpha   90.00
_cell.angle_beta   90.00
_cell.angle_gamma   90.00
#
_symmetry.space_group_name_H-M   'P 1'
#
loop_
_entity.id
_entity.type
_entity.pdbx_description
1 polymer ?
#
loop_
_entity_poly.entity_id
_entity_poly.type
_entity_poly.pdbx_seq_one_letter_code
_entity_poly.pdbx_strand_id
1 'polypeptide(L)'
;MVTARARFLAKKFEEKYGVIGKVAGRYIAAGLSVEFMHPTRYGPIHLVARGCGGKLFAIEIVDKLEKLTLDTIKTLVEKAKLVRAKPVLVLYFSNIRLSDELYKFCVENGVKIRVIRPSEETVV
;
A
#
# COMPACT_ATOMS: atom_id res chain seq x y z
N MET A 1 -17.70 -11.65 -5.96
CA MET A 1 -18.73 -10.70 -5.44
C MET A 1 -18.19 -10.05 -4.17
N VAL A 2 -18.18 -8.72 -4.07
CA VAL A 2 -17.76 -8.02 -2.84
C VAL A 2 -18.96 -7.90 -1.92
N THR A 3 -18.79 -8.19 -0.64
CA THR A 3 -19.91 -8.12 0.33
C THR A 3 -20.36 -6.68 0.55
N ALA A 4 -21.63 -6.48 0.90
CA ALA A 4 -22.16 -5.15 1.23
C ALA A 4 -21.36 -4.49 2.35
N ARG A 5 -20.97 -5.26 3.37
CA ARG A 5 -20.11 -4.82 4.47
C ARG A 5 -18.74 -4.35 3.98
N ALA A 6 -18.08 -5.10 3.09
CA ALA A 6 -16.78 -4.73 2.56
C ALA A 6 -16.85 -3.43 1.74
N ARG A 7 -17.90 -3.24 0.93
CA ARG A 7 -18.14 -1.98 0.21
C ARG A 7 -18.35 -0.80 1.16
N PHE A 8 -19.16 -0.99 2.20
CA PHE A 8 -19.40 0.05 3.21
C PHE A 8 -18.13 0.45 3.96
N LEU A 9 -17.33 -0.53 4.39
CA LEU A 9 -16.05 -0.27 5.07
C LEU A 9 -15.05 0.44 4.16
N ALA A 10 -14.94 0.01 2.90
CA ALA A 10 -14.08 0.67 1.92
C ALA A 10 -14.43 2.16 1.78
N LYS A 11 -15.71 2.49 1.64
CA LYS A 11 -16.19 3.88 1.55
C LYS A 11 -15.85 4.67 2.82
N LYS A 12 -16.13 4.12 4.01
CA LYS A 12 -15.80 4.79 5.28
C LYS A 12 -14.30 5.02 5.46
N PHE A 13 -13.47 4.09 5.03
CA PHE A 13 -12.03 4.26 5.12
C PHE A 13 -11.50 5.27 4.11
N GLU A 14 -12.05 5.31 2.89
CA GLU A 14 -11.76 6.37 1.92
C GLU A 14 -12.12 7.75 2.47
N GLU A 15 -13.29 7.92 3.08
CA GLU A 15 -13.69 9.18 3.73
C GLU A 15 -12.74 9.59 4.87
N LYS A 16 -12.25 8.62 5.67
CA LYS A 16 -11.41 8.90 6.84
C LYS A 16 -9.92 9.08 6.52
N TYR A 17 -9.39 8.29 5.58
CA TYR A 17 -7.94 8.18 5.31
C TYR A 17 -7.58 8.53 3.86
N GLY A 18 -8.52 9.05 3.07
CA GLY A 18 -8.31 9.46 1.68
C GLY A 18 -7.76 8.32 0.82
N VAL A 19 -6.65 8.61 0.12
CA VAL A 19 -5.97 7.65 -0.77
C VAL A 19 -5.61 6.35 -0.06
N ILE A 20 -5.15 6.42 1.20
CA ILE A 20 -4.81 5.23 1.99
C ILE A 20 -6.05 4.34 2.17
N GLY A 21 -7.19 4.95 2.51
CA GLY A 21 -8.46 4.26 2.63
C GLY A 21 -8.93 3.61 1.34
N LYS A 22 -8.79 4.31 0.21
CA LYS A 22 -9.14 3.81 -1.12
C LYS A 22 -8.31 2.58 -1.51
N VAL A 23 -7.01 2.60 -1.22
CA VAL A 23 -6.13 1.43 -1.42
C VAL A 23 -6.54 0.29 -0.48
N ALA A 24 -6.80 0.58 0.80
CA ALA A 24 -7.24 -0.41 1.78
C ALA A 24 -8.52 -1.13 1.34
N GLY A 25 -9.45 -0.39 0.74
CA GLY A 25 -10.69 -0.94 0.18
C GLY A 25 -10.47 -2.10 -0.80
N ARG A 26 -9.40 -2.06 -1.61
CA ARG A 26 -9.06 -3.17 -2.52
C ARG A 26 -8.63 -4.44 -1.79
N TYR A 27 -7.94 -4.30 -0.67
CA TYR A 27 -7.52 -5.45 0.16
C TYR A 27 -8.70 -6.02 0.94
N ILE A 28 -9.57 -5.16 1.49
CA ILE A 28 -10.82 -5.59 2.15
C ILE A 28 -11.74 -6.31 1.17
N ALA A 29 -11.88 -5.79 -0.05
CA ALA A 29 -12.69 -6.43 -1.10
C ALA A 29 -12.15 -7.82 -1.50
N ALA A 30 -10.84 -8.04 -1.35
CA ALA A 30 -10.19 -9.34 -1.54
C ALA A 30 -10.30 -10.27 -0.31
N GLY A 31 -11.01 -9.85 0.75
CA GLY A 31 -11.23 -10.64 1.97
C GLY A 31 -10.09 -10.54 2.99
N LEU A 32 -9.20 -9.55 2.88
CA LEU A 32 -8.14 -9.33 3.87
C LEU A 32 -8.61 -8.40 4.99
N SER A 33 -8.09 -8.63 6.19
CA SER A 33 -8.15 -7.66 7.29
C SER A 33 -7.07 -6.60 7.09
N VAL A 34 -7.35 -5.35 7.41
CA VAL A 34 -6.41 -4.24 7.26
C VAL A 34 -6.26 -3.47 8.57
N GLU A 35 -5.04 -3.05 8.84
CA GLU A 35 -4.67 -2.16 9.95
C GLU A 35 -3.98 -0.92 9.36
N PHE A 36 -4.34 0.26 9.84
CA PHE A 36 -3.86 1.53 9.32
C PHE A 36 -2.75 2.08 10.21
N MET A 37 -1.75 2.71 9.60
CA MET A 37 -0.70 3.48 10.29
C MET A 37 0.00 2.70 11.41
N HIS A 38 0.40 1.45 11.13
CA HIS A 38 1.05 0.60 12.11
C HIS A 38 2.41 1.20 12.52
N PRO A 39 2.65 1.49 13.81
CA PRO A 39 3.83 2.22 14.24
C PRO A 39 5.09 1.37 14.09
N THR A 40 6.16 1.99 13.59
CA THR A 40 7.50 1.37 13.56
C THR A 40 8.57 2.41 13.88
N ARG A 41 9.79 1.96 14.19
CA ARG A 41 10.95 2.84 14.42
C ARG A 41 11.34 3.72 13.22
N TYR A 42 10.92 3.35 12.00
CA TYR A 42 11.18 4.10 10.77
C TYR A 42 9.97 4.92 10.31
N GLY A 43 9.02 5.17 11.22
CA GLY A 43 7.72 5.76 10.93
C GLY A 43 6.64 4.72 10.64
N PRO A 44 5.38 5.14 10.57
CA PRO A 44 4.26 4.22 10.41
C PRO A 44 4.30 3.53 9.03
N ILE A 45 3.80 2.30 8.97
CA ILE A 45 3.42 1.64 7.71
C ILE A 45 2.00 2.08 7.40
N HIS A 46 1.75 2.60 6.20
CA HIS A 46 0.41 3.10 5.85
C HIS A 46 -0.69 2.05 6.04
N LEU A 47 -0.43 0.82 5.58
CA LEU A 47 -1.34 -0.31 5.71
C LEU A 47 -0.61 -1.62 6.00
N VAL A 48 -1.12 -2.37 6.97
CA VAL A 48 -0.77 -3.78 7.16
C VAL A 48 -1.99 -4.63 6.81
N ALA A 49 -1.89 -5.47 5.79
CA ALA A 49 -2.98 -6.35 5.37
C ALA A 49 -2.69 -7.81 5.75
N ARG A 50 -3.67 -8.48 6.35
CA ARG A 50 -3.58 -9.86 6.82
C ARG A 50 -4.58 -10.73 6.05
N GLY A 51 -4.07 -11.74 5.35
CA GLY A 51 -4.87 -12.75 4.65
C GLY A 51 -4.88 -14.09 5.38
N CYS A 52 -5.73 -15.01 4.90
CA CYS A 52 -5.77 -16.38 5.41
C CYS A 52 -4.41 -17.10 5.23
N GLY A 53 -4.09 -18.00 6.16
CA GLY A 53 -2.85 -18.79 6.13
C GLY A 53 -1.59 -18.00 6.49
N GLY A 54 -1.69 -16.98 7.35
CA GLY A 54 -0.54 -16.23 7.88
C GLY A 54 0.10 -15.26 6.89
N LYS A 55 -0.52 -14.99 5.74
CA LYS A 55 -0.01 -14.03 4.76
C LYS A 55 -0.14 -12.60 5.30
N LEU A 56 1.00 -11.95 5.54
CA LEU A 56 1.07 -10.57 5.99
C LEU A 56 1.71 -9.68 4.91
N PHE A 57 1.13 -8.52 4.65
CA PHE A 57 1.63 -7.53 3.70
C PHE A 57 1.83 -6.19 4.41
N ALA A 58 3.02 -5.61 4.27
CA ALA A 58 3.30 -4.23 4.68
C ALA A 58 3.24 -3.38 3.41
N ILE A 59 2.31 -2.44 3.38
CA ILE A 59 1.95 -1.69 2.17
C ILE A 59 2.28 -0.23 2.39
N GLU A 60 3.20 0.28 1.58
CA GLU A 60 3.47 1.72 1.48
C GLU A 60 2.79 2.28 0.25
N ILE A 61 2.13 3.42 0.40
CA ILE A 61 1.40 4.08 -0.67
C ILE A 61 2.13 5.37 -1.01
N VAL A 62 2.46 5.51 -2.29
CA VAL A 62 3.12 6.70 -2.83
C VAL A 62 2.17 7.36 -3.82
N ASP A 63 1.76 8.57 -3.50
CA ASP A 63 0.79 9.41 -4.22
C ASP A 63 1.42 10.66 -4.85
N LYS A 64 2.69 10.94 -4.53
CA LYS A 64 3.50 12.05 -5.07
C LYS A 64 4.84 11.53 -5.57
N LEU A 65 5.26 11.97 -6.76
CA LEU A 65 6.52 11.52 -7.39
C LEU A 65 7.75 11.80 -6.53
N GLU A 66 7.76 12.96 -5.85
CA GLU A 66 8.83 13.39 -4.95
C GLU A 66 9.09 12.40 -3.80
N LYS A 67 8.06 11.66 -3.37
CA LYS A 67 8.20 10.64 -2.32
C LYS A 67 8.74 9.31 -2.84
N LEU A 68 8.78 9.11 -4.16
CA LEU A 68 9.29 7.90 -4.79
C LEU A 68 10.82 7.96 -4.91
N THR A 69 11.50 7.78 -3.79
CA THR A 69 12.96 7.73 -3.71
C THR A 69 13.43 6.34 -3.30
N LEU A 70 14.72 6.04 -3.53
CA LEU A 70 15.31 4.77 -3.11
C LEU A 70 15.23 4.58 -1.58
N ASP A 71 15.36 5.66 -0.82
CA ASP A 71 15.28 5.62 0.64
C ASP A 71 13.88 5.28 1.14
N THR A 72 12.83 5.75 0.46
CA THR A 72 11.45 5.33 0.75
C THR A 72 11.27 3.81 0.56
N ILE A 73 11.88 3.23 -0.48
CA ILE A 73 11.78 1.79 -0.73
C ILE A 73 12.61 1.00 0.28
N LYS A 74 13.82 1.46 0.63
CA LYS A 74 14.66 0.86 1.67
C LYS A 74 13.94 0.87 3.03
N THR A 75 13.35 2.01 3.40
CA THR A 75 12.59 2.11 4.66
C THR A 75 11.37 1.20 4.65
N LEU A 76 10.64 1.07 3.54
CA LEU A 76 9.56 0.07 3.40
C LEU A 76 10.05 -1.36 3.66
N VAL A 77 11.17 -1.77 3.07
CA VAL A 77 11.75 -3.10 3.28
C VAL A 77 12.07 -3.32 4.75
N GLU A 78 12.71 -2.35 5.40
CA GLU A 78 13.04 -2.41 6.82
C GLU A 78 11.81 -2.44 7.73
N LYS A 79 10.80 -1.61 7.44
CA LYS A 79 9.49 -1.64 8.12
C LYS A 79 8.83 -3.02 7.99
N ALA A 80 8.85 -3.60 6.78
CA ALA A 80 8.24 -4.90 6.50
C ALA A 80 8.93 -6.05 7.26
N LYS A 81 10.26 -6.01 7.41
CA LYS A 81 11.02 -6.97 8.23
C LYS A 81 10.57 -6.97 9.69
N LEU A 82 10.33 -5.79 10.27
CA LEU A 82 9.90 -5.65 11.66
C LEU A 82 8.57 -6.35 11.94
N VAL A 83 7.65 -6.29 10.98
CA VAL A 83 6.33 -6.94 11.09
C VAL A 83 6.28 -8.33 10.45
N ARG A 84 7.43 -8.85 9.96
CA ARG A 84 7.54 -10.12 9.23
C ARG A 84 6.56 -10.23 8.05
N ALA A 85 6.34 -9.11 7.36
CA ALA A 85 5.43 -9.01 6.23
C ALA A 85 6.16 -8.96 4.89
N LYS A 86 5.47 -9.31 3.82
CA LYS A 86 5.95 -9.05 2.45
C LYS A 86 5.76 -7.57 2.12
N PRO A 87 6.81 -6.84 1.71
CA PRO A 87 6.69 -5.43 1.32
C PRO A 87 5.92 -5.28 0.01
N VAL A 88 4.99 -4.34 -0.02
CA VAL A 88 4.21 -3.98 -1.21
C VAL A 88 4.29 -2.47 -1.39
N LEU A 89 4.80 -2.04 -2.54
CA LEU A 89 4.80 -0.64 -2.93
C LEU A 89 3.59 -0.37 -3.84
N VAL A 90 2.68 0.47 -3.38
CA VAL A 90 1.52 0.91 -4.15
C VAL A 90 1.80 2.29 -4.72
N LEU A 91 1.84 2.38 -6.04
CA LEU A 91 1.99 3.62 -6.79
C LEU A 91 0.61 4.12 -7.21
N TYR A 92 0.16 5.20 -6.59
CA TYR A 92 -1.15 5.80 -6.86
C TYR A 92 -1.01 6.95 -7.87
N PHE A 93 -0.84 6.60 -9.15
CA PHE A 93 -0.61 7.55 -10.24
C PHE A 93 -1.32 7.13 -11.52
N SER A 94 -1.68 8.12 -12.35
CA SER A 94 -2.35 7.88 -13.63
C SER A 94 -1.40 7.29 -14.68
N ASN A 95 -0.11 7.66 -14.67
CA ASN A 95 0.92 7.13 -15.57
C ASN A 95 2.33 7.34 -14.97
N ILE A 96 2.90 6.31 -14.34
CA ILE A 96 4.25 6.37 -13.79
C ILE A 96 5.13 5.26 -14.37
N ARG A 97 6.38 5.60 -14.69
CA ARG A 97 7.44 4.64 -14.97
C ARG A 97 8.44 4.73 -13.81
N LEU A 98 8.70 3.61 -13.15
CA LEU A 98 9.85 3.54 -12.25
C LEU A 98 11.13 3.66 -13.08
N SER A 99 12.14 4.33 -12.53
CA SER A 99 13.49 4.21 -13.07
C SER A 99 13.98 2.78 -12.94
N ASP A 100 14.87 2.37 -13.84
CA ASP A 100 15.42 1.01 -13.87
C ASP A 100 16.13 0.64 -12.56
N GLU A 101 16.79 1.61 -11.91
CA GLU A 101 17.42 1.43 -10.60
C GLU A 101 16.41 1.07 -9.51
N LEU A 102 15.32 1.84 -9.38
CA LEU A 102 14.29 1.60 -8.36
C LEU A 102 13.57 0.26 -8.62
N TYR A 103 13.36 -0.07 -9.90
CA TYR A 103 12.75 -1.33 -10.27
C TYR A 103 13.65 -2.53 -9.92
N LYS A 104 14.94 -2.48 -10.29
CA LYS A 104 15.91 -3.53 -9.93
C LYS A 104 15.98 -3.72 -8.42
N PHE A 105 16.09 -2.63 -7.66
CA PHE A 105 16.12 -2.68 -6.21
C PHE A 105 14.85 -3.33 -5.62
N CYS A 106 13.67 -2.98 -6.14
CA CYS A 106 12.41 -3.61 -5.72
C CYS A 106 12.43 -5.13 -5.94
N VAL A 107 12.87 -5.57 -7.12
CA VAL A 107 12.91 -7.00 -7.49
C VAL A 107 13.88 -7.77 -6.59
N GLU A 108 15.10 -7.27 -6.41
CA GLU A 108 16.15 -7.88 -5.58
C GLU A 108 15.73 -8.02 -4.12
N ASN A 109 14.95 -7.06 -3.60
CA ASN A 109 14.49 -7.05 -2.21
C ASN A 109 13.08 -7.66 -2.03
N GLY A 110 12.52 -8.28 -3.08
CA GLY A 110 11.22 -8.94 -3.02
C GLY A 110 10.02 -7.99 -2.80
N VAL A 111 10.17 -6.72 -3.15
CA VAL A 111 9.10 -5.71 -3.06
C VAL A 111 8.11 -5.90 -4.20
N LYS A 112 6.86 -6.16 -3.85
CA LYS A 112 5.78 -6.27 -4.84
C LYS A 112 5.29 -4.89 -5.25
N ILE A 113 5.40 -4.54 -6.52
CA ILE A 113 4.90 -3.27 -7.04
C ILE A 113 3.44 -3.43 -7.50
N ARG A 114 2.59 -2.47 -7.15
CA ARG A 114 1.21 -2.36 -7.65
C ARG A 114 0.91 -0.94 -8.08
N VAL A 115 0.47 -0.76 -9.32
CA VAL A 115 0.01 0.54 -9.81
C VAL A 115 -1.50 0.62 -9.67
N ILE A 116 -1.98 1.69 -9.05
CA ILE A 116 -3.39 2.01 -8.93
C ILE A 116 -3.59 3.37 -9.58
N ARG A 117 -4.38 3.40 -10.66
CA ARG A 117 -4.77 4.66 -11.27
C ARG A 117 -5.83 5.35 -10.42
N PRO A 118 -5.70 6.66 -10.16
CA PRO A 118 -6.81 7.46 -9.65
C PRO A 118 -7.98 7.37 -10.62
N SER A 119 -9.20 7.20 -10.09
CA SER A 119 -10.40 7.53 -10.87
C SER A 119 -10.51 9.06 -10.89
N GLU A 120 -10.99 9.64 -11.99
CA GLU A 120 -11.02 11.09 -12.24
C GLU A 120 -11.75 11.93 -11.16
N GLU A 121 -12.47 11.28 -10.24
CA GLU A 121 -13.24 11.91 -9.16
C GLU A 121 -12.44 12.22 -7.88
N THR A 122 -11.12 12.05 -7.87
CA THR A 122 -10.30 12.38 -6.68
C THR A 122 -9.30 13.48 -6.99
N VAL A 123 -9.81 14.66 -7.35
CA VAL A 123 -9.10 15.92 -7.17
C VAL A 123 -9.62 16.51 -5.86
N VAL A 124 -8.75 16.54 -4.86
CA VAL A 124 -8.97 17.29 -3.61
C VAL A 124 -8.56 18.73 -3.87
#